data_AF-A0AAV7BDG8-F1
#
_entry.id   AF-A0AAV7BDG8-F1
#
_cell.length_a   1.000
_cell.length_b   1.000
_cell.length_c   1.000
_cell.angle_alpha   90.00
_cell.angle_beta   90.00
_cell.angle_gamma   90.00
#
_symmetry.space_group_name_H-M   'P 1'
#
loop_
_entity.id
_entity.type
_entity.pdbx_description
1 polymer ?
#
loop_
_entity_poly.entity_id
_entity_poly.type
_entity_poly.pdbx_seq_one_letter_code
_entity_poly.pdbx_strand_id
1 'polypeptide(L)'
;MAAPLARVSVWPVTGRTLSTAAALCRRAAPLGPFPNDQFRDKDLDSLKKYRSFNRYYRQADKESKKTGNWWRSYRQFLYPTKDEDVQKVDIGFPYFSSSVSQRLKAQKEVLKANHKNPELEKAARHRTLLIPLDEVRSEWEVTWGPNHIQRVAEHYGVFKDLFGEAMFVPRVPLRIHYNTGEDAVMPVYYGNVVTPTEAAAAPMVSFEAEEGSLWTLLLTNPDGHLRETDSEYVHWLVGNIPGNQVLSGDEVCHYFPAFPAKGTGYHRYIYILFKQEGRIDFKDELRPNPW
;
A
#
# COMPACT_ATOMS: atom_id res chain seq x y z
N MET A 1 34.99 39.60 93.60
CA MET A 1 34.81 41.07 93.76
C MET A 1 33.86 41.56 92.69
N ALA A 2 32.88 42.38 93.12
CA ALA A 2 32.01 43.29 92.37
C ALA A 2 31.12 42.74 91.22
N ALA A 3 29.86 42.53 91.61
CA ALA A 3 28.56 42.90 91.01
C ALA A 3 28.30 42.93 89.47
N PRO A 4 27.07 42.54 89.05
CA PRO A 4 26.64 42.37 87.67
C PRO A 4 25.97 43.64 87.11
N LEU A 5 25.89 43.76 85.78
CA LEU A 5 24.92 44.65 85.13
C LEU A 5 24.01 43.86 84.18
N ALA A 6 22.72 44.13 84.36
CA ALA A 6 21.61 43.36 83.84
C ALA A 6 21.30 43.67 82.37
N ARG A 7 20.87 42.59 81.71
CA ARG A 7 19.98 42.43 80.55
C ARG A 7 19.38 43.70 79.93
N VAL A 8 19.47 43.77 78.60
CA VAL A 8 18.30 44.04 77.76
C VAL A 8 18.10 42.84 76.84
N SER A 9 16.99 42.14 77.05
CA SER A 9 16.53 41.06 76.17
C SER A 9 15.76 41.65 75.00
N VAL A 10 16.25 41.48 73.78
CA VAL A 10 15.44 41.57 72.56
C VAL A 10 15.56 40.22 71.87
N TRP A 11 14.40 39.58 71.66
CA TRP A 11 14.28 38.23 71.13
C TRP A 11 14.96 38.11 69.75
N PRO A 12 15.69 37.02 69.45
CA PRO A 12 16.16 36.79 68.10
C PRO A 12 14.95 36.44 67.23
N VAL A 13 14.65 37.32 66.28
CA VAL A 13 13.77 37.00 65.15
C VAL A 13 14.40 35.80 64.45
N THR A 14 13.73 34.65 64.51
CA THR A 14 14.07 33.47 63.72
C THR A 14 13.85 33.78 62.25
N GLY A 15 14.84 34.44 61.64
CA GLY A 15 14.96 34.53 60.20
C GLY A 15 15.29 33.14 59.67
N ARG A 16 14.28 32.45 59.12
CA ARG A 16 14.51 31.30 58.25
C ARG A 16 15.38 31.79 57.09
N THR A 17 16.67 31.50 57.13
CA THR A 17 17.52 31.64 55.95
C THR A 17 16.97 30.70 54.89
N LEU A 18 16.26 31.24 53.91
CA LEU A 18 16.00 30.55 52.66
C LEU A 18 17.36 30.32 52.01
N SER A 19 17.95 29.16 52.29
CA SER A 19 19.04 28.61 51.50
C SER A 19 18.49 28.43 50.10
N THR A 20 18.82 29.34 49.19
CA THR A 20 18.70 29.14 47.75
C THR A 20 19.70 28.06 47.36
N ALA A 21 19.30 26.80 47.56
CA ALA A 21 19.97 25.68 46.93
C ALA A 21 19.76 25.85 45.42
N ALA A 22 20.77 26.37 44.74
CA ALA A 22 20.81 26.39 43.29
C ALA A 22 20.71 24.93 42.83
N ALA A 23 19.54 24.55 42.31
CA ALA A 23 19.40 23.29 41.60
C ALA A 23 20.33 23.37 40.39
N LEU A 24 21.51 22.75 40.51
CA LEU A 24 22.34 22.41 39.37
C LEU A 24 21.48 21.54 38.45
N CYS A 25 20.87 22.15 37.44
CA CYS A 25 20.22 21.42 36.36
C CYS A 25 21.27 20.46 35.78
N ARG A 26 21.17 19.17 36.11
CA ARG A 26 22.02 18.13 35.52
C ARG A 26 21.67 18.08 34.03
N ARG A 27 22.47 18.73 33.20
CA ARG A 27 22.34 18.67 31.74
C ARG A 27 22.93 17.35 31.28
N ALA A 28 22.13 16.55 30.57
CA ALA A 28 22.60 15.36 29.89
C ALA A 28 23.07 15.73 28.48
N ALA A 29 24.14 15.07 28.00
CA ALA A 29 24.53 15.15 26.60
C ALA A 29 23.43 14.51 25.72
N PRO A 30 23.17 15.05 24.51
CA PRO A 30 22.22 14.44 23.60
C PRO A 30 22.73 13.07 23.13
N LEU A 31 21.81 12.16 22.81
CA LEU A 31 22.13 10.80 22.35
C LEU A 31 22.53 10.75 20.86
N GLY A 32 22.40 11.86 20.14
CA GLY A 32 22.79 12.00 18.74
C GLY A 32 22.84 13.47 18.32
N PRO A 33 23.10 13.75 17.04
CA PRO A 33 23.18 15.12 16.55
C PRO A 33 21.84 15.85 16.69
N PHE A 34 21.86 17.16 16.98
CA PHE A 34 20.62 17.95 16.92
C PHE A 34 20.26 18.29 15.47
N PRO A 35 18.96 18.43 15.15
CA PRO A 35 18.49 18.68 13.79
C PRO A 35 19.16 19.83 13.04
N ASN A 36 19.55 20.90 13.75
CA ASN A 36 20.06 22.13 13.17
C ASN A 36 21.53 22.43 13.51
N ASP A 37 22.29 21.46 14.03
CA ASP A 37 23.69 21.67 14.42
C ASP A 37 24.58 22.12 13.24
N GLN A 38 24.25 21.69 12.03
CA GLN A 38 24.90 22.10 10.78
C GLN A 38 24.88 23.61 10.49
N PHE A 39 24.16 24.41 11.27
CA PHE A 39 24.06 25.87 11.15
C PHE A 39 24.65 26.66 12.32
N ARG A 40 25.15 26.01 13.39
CA ARG A 40 25.57 26.71 14.63
C ARG A 40 26.66 27.76 14.42
N ASP A 41 27.65 27.46 13.59
CA ASP A 41 28.83 28.32 13.41
C ASP A 41 28.84 29.03 12.04
N LYS A 42 27.69 29.08 11.37
CA LYS A 42 27.54 29.72 10.06
C LYS A 42 26.98 31.12 10.24
N ASP A 43 27.50 32.06 9.46
CA ASP A 43 26.97 33.42 9.39
C ASP A 43 25.51 33.39 8.90
N LEU A 44 24.60 33.93 9.72
CA LEU A 44 23.16 33.84 9.47
C LEU A 44 22.75 34.67 8.26
N ASP A 45 23.43 35.77 7.96
CA ASP A 45 23.02 36.71 6.91
C ASP A 45 23.44 36.23 5.51
N SER A 46 24.55 35.51 5.41
CA SER A 46 24.97 34.83 4.18
C SER A 46 24.11 33.61 3.80
N LEU A 47 23.30 33.06 4.71
CA LEU A 47 22.52 31.84 4.45
C LEU A 47 21.30 32.07 3.56
N LYS A 48 21.14 31.19 2.57
CA LYS A 48 19.95 31.15 1.70
C LYS A 48 18.69 30.76 2.49
N LYS A 49 17.92 31.76 2.90
CA LYS A 49 16.62 31.59 3.58
C LYS A 49 15.59 30.84 2.72
N TYR A 50 14.56 30.30 3.35
CA TYR A 50 13.49 29.57 2.67
C TYR A 50 12.66 30.45 1.72
N ARG A 51 12.23 31.64 2.18
CA ARG A 51 11.46 32.64 1.41
C ARG A 51 10.07 32.18 0.92
N SER A 52 9.70 30.92 1.12
CA SER A 52 8.35 30.40 0.88
C SER A 52 8.03 29.26 1.84
N PHE A 53 6.76 29.19 2.24
CA PHE A 53 6.28 28.12 3.11
C PHE A 53 6.46 26.74 2.46
N ASN A 54 6.14 26.60 1.17
CA ASN A 54 6.29 25.32 0.44
C ASN A 54 7.72 24.77 0.46
N ARG A 55 8.74 25.64 0.39
CA ARG A 55 10.13 25.19 0.42
C ARG A 55 10.53 24.69 1.81
N TYR A 56 10.05 25.36 2.86
CA TYR A 56 10.20 24.90 4.23
C TYR A 56 9.47 23.57 4.44
N TYR A 57 8.19 23.50 4.04
CA TYR A 57 7.35 22.31 4.21
C TYR A 57 7.94 21.07 3.55
N ARG A 58 8.47 21.18 2.32
CA ARG A 58 9.16 20.06 1.64
C ARG A 58 10.38 19.56 2.42
N GLN A 59 11.11 20.43 3.11
CA GLN A 59 12.23 20.01 3.95
C GLN A 59 11.72 19.37 5.24
N ALA A 60 10.72 19.97 5.89
CA ALA A 60 10.12 19.45 7.12
C ALA A 60 9.51 18.05 6.92
N ASP A 61 8.79 17.83 5.81
CA ASP A 61 8.21 16.53 5.47
C ASP A 61 9.29 15.45 5.25
N LYS A 62 10.41 15.80 4.61
CA LYS A 62 11.56 14.90 4.46
C LYS A 62 12.16 14.52 5.81
N GLU A 63 12.36 15.49 6.70
CA GLU A 63 12.89 15.23 8.05
C GLU A 63 11.92 14.40 8.88
N SER A 64 10.62 14.63 8.75
CA SER A 64 9.57 13.88 9.45
C SER A 64 9.51 12.40 9.04
N LYS A 65 9.80 12.09 7.77
CA LYS A 65 9.80 10.73 7.22
C LYS A 65 11.04 9.90 7.59
N LYS A 66 12.12 10.52 8.06
CA LYS A 66 13.33 9.81 8.47
C LYS A 66 13.02 8.86 9.63
N THR A 67 13.40 7.61 9.48
CA THR A 67 13.37 6.59 10.54
C THR A 67 14.69 6.62 11.33
N GLY A 68 14.67 6.13 12.56
CA GLY A 68 15.89 6.02 13.38
C GLY A 68 16.29 7.29 14.16
N ASN A 69 15.37 8.24 14.36
CA ASN A 69 15.63 9.36 15.26
C ASN A 69 15.80 8.87 16.71
N TRP A 70 16.82 9.38 17.42
CA TRP A 70 17.13 9.00 18.80
C TRP A 70 16.10 9.51 19.82
N TRP A 71 15.24 10.44 19.44
CA TRP A 71 14.12 10.93 20.26
C TRP A 71 12.81 10.22 19.92
N ARG A 72 11.86 10.27 20.86
CA ARG A 72 10.53 9.71 20.67
C ARG A 72 9.81 10.42 19.53
N SER A 73 9.28 9.65 18.59
CA SER A 73 8.51 10.18 17.45
C SER A 73 7.08 9.67 17.47
N TYR A 74 6.16 10.45 16.88
CA TYR A 74 4.76 10.04 16.73
C TYR A 74 4.63 8.71 15.97
N ARG A 75 5.49 8.47 14.98
CA ARG A 75 5.53 7.23 14.21
C ARG A 75 5.84 6.01 15.08
N GLN A 76 6.77 6.11 16.01
CA GLN A 76 7.10 5.02 16.95
C GLN A 76 5.92 4.67 17.87
N PHE A 77 5.05 5.63 18.21
CA PHE A 77 3.85 5.37 19.02
C PHE A 77 2.75 4.69 18.22
N LEU A 78 2.51 5.13 16.98
CA LEU A 78 1.46 4.54 16.13
C LEU A 78 1.85 3.17 15.56
N TYR A 79 3.11 3.01 15.21
CA TYR A 79 3.67 1.82 14.60
C TYR A 79 4.84 1.37 15.47
N PRO A 80 4.58 0.80 16.67
CA PRO A 80 5.63 0.14 17.44
C PRO A 80 6.24 -0.92 16.52
N THR A 81 7.57 -0.91 16.38
CA THR A 81 8.38 -1.76 15.50
C THR A 81 7.74 -3.13 15.31
N LYS A 82 6.99 -3.28 14.22
CA LYS A 82 6.61 -4.58 13.68
C LYS A 82 7.83 -5.03 12.91
N ASP A 83 8.41 -6.15 13.32
CA ASP A 83 9.60 -6.82 12.77
C ASP A 83 10.07 -6.23 11.43
N GLU A 84 10.94 -5.22 11.50
CA GLU A 84 11.34 -4.40 10.34
C GLU A 84 12.21 -5.18 9.33
N ASP A 85 12.50 -6.46 9.60
CA ASP A 85 13.46 -7.28 8.85
C ASP A 85 12.90 -8.60 8.31
N VAL A 86 11.58 -8.77 8.25
CA VAL A 86 11.03 -9.91 7.48
C VAL A 86 11.14 -9.56 6.00
N GLN A 87 12.14 -10.13 5.33
CA GLN A 87 12.27 -10.06 3.88
C GLN A 87 11.05 -10.72 3.26
N LYS A 88 10.18 -9.92 2.65
CA LYS A 88 9.04 -10.43 1.88
C LYS A 88 9.56 -11.25 0.70
N VAL A 89 9.09 -12.48 0.60
CA VAL A 89 9.47 -13.40 -0.47
C VAL A 89 8.60 -13.13 -1.69
N ASP A 90 9.22 -12.95 -2.87
CA ASP A 90 8.47 -12.84 -4.13
C ASP A 90 8.16 -14.24 -4.67
N ILE A 91 6.89 -14.61 -4.72
CA ILE A 91 6.39 -15.89 -5.26
C ILE A 91 5.82 -15.74 -6.68
N GLY A 92 5.95 -14.56 -7.29
CA GLY A 92 5.43 -14.25 -8.62
C GLY A 92 6.29 -14.72 -9.78
N PHE A 93 5.81 -14.45 -11.00
CA PHE A 93 6.59 -14.71 -12.22
C PHE A 93 7.85 -13.83 -12.30
N PRO A 94 8.94 -14.36 -12.89
CA PRO A 94 10.10 -13.55 -13.22
C PRO A 94 9.71 -12.44 -14.20
N TYR A 95 10.28 -11.25 -14.02
CA TYR A 95 10.07 -10.11 -14.90
C TYR A 95 11.27 -9.83 -15.77
N PHE A 96 11.10 -10.03 -17.07
CA PHE A 96 12.10 -9.66 -18.07
C PHE A 96 11.80 -8.26 -18.60
N SER A 97 12.51 -7.27 -18.08
CA SER A 97 12.38 -5.89 -18.56
C SER A 97 13.05 -5.73 -19.93
N SER A 98 12.41 -4.99 -20.83
CA SER A 98 13.08 -4.50 -22.04
C SER A 98 14.22 -3.54 -21.66
N SER A 99 15.20 -3.38 -22.56
CA SER A 99 16.35 -2.51 -22.29
C SER A 99 15.89 -1.09 -21.92
N VAL A 100 16.23 -0.65 -20.71
CA VAL A 100 15.85 0.68 -20.20
C VAL A 100 16.30 1.79 -21.14
N SER A 101 17.46 1.62 -21.79
CA SER A 101 17.99 2.56 -22.77
C SER A 101 17.08 2.70 -23.99
N GLN A 102 16.59 1.57 -24.54
CA GLN A 102 15.69 1.57 -25.68
C GLN A 102 14.35 2.24 -25.33
N ARG A 103 13.77 1.90 -24.17
CA ARG A 103 12.52 2.51 -23.68
C ARG A 103 12.65 4.03 -23.51
N LEU A 104 13.72 4.49 -22.88
CA LEU A 104 13.98 5.92 -22.69
C LEU A 104 14.20 6.66 -24.02
N LYS A 105 14.84 6.00 -24.99
CA LYS A 105 15.02 6.56 -26.34
C LYS A 105 13.67 6.74 -27.04
N ALA A 106 12.83 5.70 -27.07
CA ALA A 106 11.49 5.76 -27.65
C ALA A 106 10.62 6.85 -27.00
N GLN A 107 10.62 6.94 -25.66
CA GLN A 107 9.89 7.99 -24.94
C GLN A 107 10.38 9.39 -25.30
N LYS A 108 11.70 9.60 -25.43
CA LYS A 108 12.26 10.90 -25.85
C LYS A 108 11.87 11.27 -27.27
N GLU A 109 11.79 10.30 -28.18
CA GLU A 109 11.36 10.53 -29.56
C GLU A 109 9.90 10.98 -29.63
N VAL A 110 9.01 10.31 -28.88
CA VAL A 110 7.60 10.70 -28.74
C VAL A 110 7.47 12.11 -28.15
N LEU A 111 8.19 12.42 -27.06
CA LEU A 111 8.17 13.75 -26.46
C LEU A 111 8.64 14.84 -27.43
N LYS A 112 9.70 14.56 -28.20
CA LYS A 112 10.19 15.48 -29.24
C LYS A 112 9.16 15.69 -30.35
N ALA A 113 8.46 14.64 -30.77
CA ALA A 113 7.40 14.74 -31.78
C ALA A 113 6.23 15.59 -31.26
N ASN A 114 5.78 15.34 -30.03
CA ASN A 114 4.70 16.08 -29.40
C ASN A 114 5.04 17.57 -29.23
N HIS A 115 6.27 17.88 -28.79
CA HIS A 115 6.72 19.27 -28.67
C HIS A 115 6.86 20.00 -30.02
N LYS A 116 7.11 19.27 -31.12
CA LYS A 116 7.17 19.85 -32.46
C LYS A 116 5.78 20.14 -33.04
N ASN A 117 4.73 19.53 -32.49
CA ASN A 117 3.37 19.69 -33.01
C ASN A 117 2.75 21.02 -32.53
N PRO A 118 2.51 22.00 -33.42
CA PRO A 118 1.96 23.29 -33.04
C PRO A 118 0.48 23.22 -32.62
N GLU A 119 -0.26 22.19 -33.03
CA GLU A 119 -1.66 22.01 -32.63
C GLU A 119 -1.75 21.57 -31.16
N LEU A 120 -0.89 20.64 -30.74
CA LEU A 120 -0.80 20.21 -29.35
C LEU A 120 -0.36 21.37 -28.44
N GLU A 121 0.58 22.22 -28.89
CA GLU A 121 0.98 23.42 -28.15
C GLU A 121 -0.20 24.38 -27.96
N LYS A 122 -0.92 24.70 -29.05
CA LYS A 122 -2.08 25.59 -29.00
C LYS A 122 -3.16 25.02 -28.08
N ALA A 123 -3.48 23.73 -28.22
CA ALA A 123 -4.48 23.07 -27.40
C ALA A 123 -4.10 23.06 -25.91
N ALA A 124 -2.83 22.80 -25.58
CA ALA A 124 -2.32 22.86 -24.22
C ALA A 124 -2.38 24.29 -23.65
N ARG A 125 -1.98 25.29 -24.44
CA ARG A 125 -2.02 26.72 -24.05
C ARG A 125 -3.44 27.20 -23.79
N HIS A 126 -4.40 26.76 -24.60
CA HIS A 126 -5.82 27.08 -24.46
C HIS A 126 -6.56 26.14 -23.50
N ARG A 127 -5.87 25.16 -22.89
CA ARG A 127 -6.43 24.15 -21.97
C ARG A 127 -7.58 23.32 -22.57
N THR A 128 -7.53 23.09 -23.87
CA THR A 128 -8.51 22.26 -24.62
C THR A 128 -7.96 20.89 -24.97
N LEU A 129 -6.70 20.59 -24.67
CA LEU A 129 -6.08 19.30 -24.93
C LEU A 129 -6.76 18.19 -24.11
N LEU A 130 -7.30 17.19 -24.80
CA LEU A 130 -7.88 15.98 -24.20
C LEU A 130 -6.91 14.81 -24.38
N ILE A 131 -6.84 13.95 -23.37
CA ILE A 131 -6.00 12.75 -23.38
C ILE A 131 -6.93 11.53 -23.52
N PRO A 132 -6.71 10.64 -24.49
CA PRO A 132 -7.50 9.42 -24.65
C PRO A 132 -7.26 8.47 -23.46
N LEU A 133 -8.27 8.27 -22.62
CA LEU A 133 -8.15 7.48 -21.40
C LEU A 133 -7.94 5.98 -21.69
N ASP A 134 -8.51 5.47 -22.78
CA ASP A 134 -8.39 4.06 -23.15
C ASP A 134 -6.95 3.70 -23.54
N GLU A 135 -6.25 4.60 -24.23
CA GLU A 135 -4.83 4.44 -24.57
C GLU A 135 -3.94 4.55 -23.33
N VAL A 136 -4.23 5.52 -22.45
CA VAL A 136 -3.51 5.65 -21.17
C VAL A 136 -3.66 4.37 -20.34
N ARG A 137 -4.87 3.80 -20.31
CA ARG A 137 -5.15 2.58 -19.57
C ARG A 137 -4.44 1.38 -20.17
N SER A 138 -4.44 1.21 -21.49
CA SER A 138 -3.74 0.09 -22.14
C SER A 138 -2.23 0.17 -21.96
N GLU A 139 -1.63 1.36 -22.06
CA GLU A 139 -0.19 1.54 -21.78
C GLU A 139 0.12 1.30 -20.28
N TRP A 140 -0.77 1.75 -19.39
CA TRP A 140 -0.62 1.53 -17.96
C TRP A 140 -0.67 0.05 -17.61
N GLU A 141 -1.63 -0.72 -18.15
CA GLU A 141 -1.78 -2.17 -17.93
C GLU A 141 -0.48 -2.93 -18.25
N VAL A 142 0.27 -2.51 -19.28
CA VAL A 142 1.54 -3.14 -19.69
C VAL A 142 2.74 -2.67 -18.85
N THR A 143 2.78 -1.40 -18.45
CA THR A 143 4.01 -0.78 -17.90
C THR A 143 4.07 -0.79 -16.37
N TRP A 144 3.23 0.01 -15.73
CA TRP A 144 3.25 0.26 -14.28
C TRP A 144 2.07 -0.36 -13.55
N GLY A 145 1.04 -0.79 -14.28
CA GLY A 145 -0.16 -1.43 -13.76
C GLY A 145 0.12 -2.52 -12.75
N PRO A 146 0.93 -3.53 -13.07
CA PRO A 146 1.25 -4.62 -12.15
C PRO A 146 1.78 -4.14 -10.79
N ASN A 147 2.67 -3.13 -10.78
CA ASN A 147 3.24 -2.58 -9.55
C ASN A 147 2.22 -1.77 -8.74
N HIS A 148 1.32 -1.05 -9.42
CA HIS A 148 0.25 -0.31 -8.76
C HIS A 148 -0.77 -1.28 -8.14
N ILE A 149 -1.14 -2.32 -8.87
CA ILE A 149 -2.05 -3.37 -8.40
C ILE A 149 -1.45 -4.08 -7.18
N GLN A 150 -0.15 -4.40 -7.22
CA GLN A 150 0.56 -4.96 -6.07
C GLN A 150 0.45 -4.04 -4.84
N ARG A 151 0.68 -2.73 -4.98
CA ARG A 151 0.54 -1.78 -3.88
C ARG A 151 -0.89 -1.69 -3.36
N VAL A 152 -1.87 -1.80 -4.24
CA VAL A 152 -3.29 -1.83 -3.87
C VAL A 152 -3.61 -3.12 -3.09
N ALA A 153 -3.13 -4.27 -3.55
CA ALA A 153 -3.28 -5.55 -2.85
C ALA A 153 -2.61 -5.52 -1.46
N GLU A 154 -1.42 -4.90 -1.35
CA GLU A 154 -0.76 -4.68 -0.06
C GLU A 154 -1.55 -3.74 0.85
N HIS A 155 -2.11 -2.65 0.31
CA HIS A 155 -2.96 -1.72 1.06
C HIS A 155 -4.23 -2.40 1.59
N TYR A 156 -4.87 -3.23 0.78
CA TYR A 156 -6.03 -4.01 1.19
C TYR A 156 -5.68 -5.18 2.11
N GLY A 157 -4.41 -5.53 2.34
CA GLY A 157 -4.01 -6.65 3.20
C GLY A 157 -4.08 -8.03 2.55
N VAL A 158 -4.27 -8.11 1.23
CA VAL A 158 -4.47 -9.36 0.48
C VAL A 158 -3.29 -10.33 0.69
N PHE A 159 -2.06 -9.85 0.55
CA PHE A 159 -0.87 -10.70 0.70
C PHE A 159 -0.72 -11.23 2.12
N LYS A 160 -0.99 -10.39 3.11
CA LYS A 160 -0.86 -10.76 4.52
C LYS A 160 -1.83 -11.89 4.88
N ASP A 161 -3.07 -11.78 4.41
CA ASP A 161 -4.13 -12.70 4.81
C ASP A 161 -4.08 -14.01 4.01
N LEU A 162 -3.67 -13.97 2.73
CA LEU A 162 -3.65 -15.17 1.86
C LEU A 162 -2.29 -15.87 1.80
N PHE A 163 -1.19 -15.12 1.87
CA PHE A 163 0.16 -15.63 1.61
C PHE A 163 1.15 -15.31 2.75
N GLY A 164 0.68 -14.74 3.85
CA GLY A 164 1.50 -14.34 4.99
C GLY A 164 2.55 -13.30 4.61
N GLU A 165 3.80 -13.72 4.55
CA GLU A 165 4.96 -12.86 4.27
C GLU A 165 5.33 -12.79 2.79
N ALA A 166 4.68 -13.62 1.95
CA ALA A 166 4.94 -13.65 0.53
C ALA A 166 4.13 -12.60 -0.24
N MET A 167 4.71 -12.08 -1.31
CA MET A 167 4.10 -11.13 -2.23
C MET A 167 4.34 -11.57 -3.66
N PHE A 168 3.55 -11.07 -4.61
CA PHE A 168 3.83 -11.25 -6.02
C PHE A 168 3.42 -10.02 -6.82
N VAL A 169 3.98 -9.88 -8.02
CA VAL A 169 3.55 -8.86 -8.98
C VAL A 169 2.61 -9.51 -10.00
N PRO A 170 1.33 -9.09 -10.09
CA PRO A 170 0.38 -9.66 -11.04
C PRO A 170 0.74 -9.24 -12.48
N ARG A 171 1.48 -10.09 -13.18
CA ARG A 171 1.96 -9.83 -14.55
C ARG A 171 0.89 -10.06 -15.61
N VAL A 172 -0.01 -11.01 -15.38
CA VAL A 172 -1.09 -11.33 -16.31
C VAL A 172 -2.33 -10.51 -15.92
N PRO A 173 -2.81 -9.60 -16.78
CA PRO A 173 -4.01 -8.82 -16.48
C PRO A 173 -5.25 -9.74 -16.54
N LEU A 174 -5.94 -9.84 -15.41
CA LEU A 174 -7.18 -10.62 -15.29
C LEU A 174 -8.38 -9.69 -15.46
N ARG A 175 -9.21 -9.93 -16.49
CA ARG A 175 -10.41 -9.15 -16.80
C ARG A 175 -11.65 -9.95 -16.44
N ILE A 176 -12.39 -9.46 -15.47
CA ILE A 176 -13.57 -10.13 -14.91
C ILE A 176 -14.77 -9.20 -15.06
N HIS A 177 -15.88 -9.77 -15.52
CA HIS A 177 -17.09 -9.05 -15.84
C HIS A 177 -18.30 -9.86 -15.41
N TYR A 178 -19.16 -9.28 -14.57
CA TYR A 178 -20.46 -9.86 -14.24
C TYR A 178 -21.52 -9.38 -15.24
N ASN A 179 -22.34 -10.32 -15.73
CA ASN A 179 -23.48 -10.00 -16.59
C ASN A 179 -24.68 -9.64 -15.72
N THR A 180 -25.07 -8.37 -15.77
CA THR A 180 -26.15 -7.78 -14.95
C THR A 180 -27.34 -7.45 -15.83
N GLY A 181 -28.16 -8.46 -16.14
CA GLY A 181 -29.31 -8.31 -17.05
C GLY A 181 -28.92 -8.30 -18.54
N GLU A 182 -29.82 -7.83 -19.41
CA GLU A 182 -29.70 -8.01 -20.86
C GLU A 182 -28.56 -7.18 -21.51
N ASP A 183 -28.21 -5.98 -20.99
CA ASP A 183 -27.23 -5.09 -21.64
C ASP A 183 -26.18 -4.45 -20.70
N ALA A 184 -26.24 -4.65 -19.39
CA ALA A 184 -25.28 -4.05 -18.46
C ALA A 184 -24.23 -5.05 -18.00
N VAL A 185 -22.96 -4.62 -18.04
CA VAL A 185 -21.81 -5.40 -17.55
C VAL A 185 -21.18 -4.68 -16.37
N MET A 186 -20.99 -5.38 -15.26
CA MET A 186 -20.28 -4.88 -14.09
C MET A 186 -18.81 -5.37 -14.11
N PRO A 187 -17.83 -4.53 -14.52
CA PRO A 187 -16.43 -4.89 -14.48
C PRO A 187 -15.90 -4.96 -13.04
N VAL A 188 -15.07 -5.97 -12.77
CA VAL A 188 -14.33 -6.08 -11.52
C VAL A 188 -12.93 -5.49 -11.70
N TYR A 189 -12.58 -4.59 -10.79
CA TYR A 189 -11.30 -3.91 -10.68
C TYR A 189 -10.65 -4.21 -9.32
N TYR A 190 -9.65 -3.42 -8.95
CA TYR A 190 -8.86 -3.60 -7.75
C TYR A 190 -9.49 -2.90 -6.54
N GLY A 191 -10.65 -3.39 -6.09
CA GLY A 191 -11.34 -2.90 -4.89
C GLY A 191 -12.58 -2.04 -5.13
N ASN A 192 -13.15 -2.05 -6.35
CA ASN A 192 -14.46 -1.46 -6.58
C ASN A 192 -15.55 -2.28 -5.86
N VAL A 193 -16.65 -1.61 -5.53
CA VAL A 193 -17.80 -2.25 -4.88
C VAL A 193 -18.67 -2.92 -5.94
N VAL A 194 -18.92 -4.21 -5.76
CA VAL A 194 -19.88 -5.00 -6.54
C VAL A 194 -20.95 -5.53 -5.58
N THR A 195 -22.22 -5.42 -5.96
CA THR A 195 -23.31 -5.88 -5.10
C THR A 195 -23.52 -7.39 -5.23
N PRO A 196 -23.99 -8.08 -4.17
CA PRO A 196 -24.31 -9.51 -4.24
C PRO A 196 -25.32 -9.86 -5.34
N THR A 197 -26.25 -8.95 -5.64
CA THR A 197 -27.23 -9.11 -6.73
C THR A 197 -26.54 -9.16 -8.10
N GLU A 198 -25.53 -8.32 -8.31
CA GLU A 198 -24.75 -8.31 -9.55
C GLU A 198 -23.84 -9.54 -9.65
N ALA A 199 -23.34 -10.02 -8.50
CA ALA A 199 -22.50 -11.21 -8.39
C ALA A 199 -23.30 -12.52 -8.17
N ALA A 200 -24.57 -12.56 -8.58
CA ALA A 200 -25.44 -13.73 -8.39
C ALA A 200 -25.07 -14.92 -9.28
N ALA A 201 -24.54 -14.66 -10.48
CA ALA A 201 -24.07 -15.69 -11.42
C ALA A 201 -22.55 -15.62 -11.58
N ALA A 202 -21.95 -16.72 -12.04
CA ALA A 202 -20.51 -16.77 -12.32
C ALA A 202 -20.13 -15.70 -13.36
N PRO A 203 -19.01 -14.98 -13.16
CA PRO A 203 -18.60 -13.93 -14.09
C PRO A 203 -17.97 -14.52 -15.35
N MET A 204 -17.92 -13.70 -16.40
CA MET A 204 -17.06 -13.94 -17.54
C MET A 204 -15.63 -13.50 -17.19
N VAL A 205 -14.69 -14.44 -17.36
CA VAL A 205 -13.27 -14.24 -17.04
C VAL A 205 -12.46 -14.34 -18.32
N SER A 206 -11.55 -13.39 -18.53
CA SER A 206 -10.63 -13.38 -19.67
C SER A 206 -9.24 -12.92 -19.25
N PHE A 207 -8.22 -13.58 -19.78
CA PHE A 207 -6.82 -13.23 -19.56
C PHE A 207 -5.96 -13.68 -20.75
N GLU A 208 -4.78 -13.08 -20.89
CA GLU A 208 -3.83 -13.46 -21.94
C GLU A 208 -3.06 -14.72 -21.50
N ALA A 209 -3.15 -15.77 -22.32
CA ALA A 209 -2.56 -17.08 -22.03
C ALA A 209 -1.86 -17.65 -23.26
N GLU A 210 -0.73 -18.32 -23.03
CA GLU A 210 0.02 -19.03 -24.07
C GLU A 210 -0.73 -20.30 -24.51
N GLU A 211 -0.62 -20.67 -25.77
CA GLU A 211 -1.22 -21.93 -26.27
C GLU A 211 -0.59 -23.14 -25.54
N GLY A 212 -1.45 -24.05 -25.06
CA GLY A 212 -1.02 -25.25 -24.31
C GLY A 212 -0.67 -24.99 -22.84
N SER A 213 -0.75 -23.74 -22.35
CA SER A 213 -0.61 -23.45 -20.93
C SER A 213 -1.86 -23.86 -20.13
N LEU A 214 -1.64 -24.28 -18.88
CA LEU A 214 -2.70 -24.65 -17.95
C LEU A 214 -2.77 -23.63 -16.82
N TRP A 215 -3.99 -23.28 -16.41
CA TRP A 215 -4.22 -22.26 -15.38
C TRP A 215 -5.23 -22.74 -14.34
N THR A 216 -5.19 -22.11 -13.17
CA THR A 216 -6.17 -22.33 -12.10
C THR A 216 -6.69 -21.01 -11.60
N LEU A 217 -8.01 -20.88 -11.55
CA LEU A 217 -8.71 -19.70 -11.05
C LEU A 217 -9.33 -20.00 -9.69
N LEU A 218 -9.03 -19.15 -8.71
CA LEU A 218 -9.59 -19.22 -7.37
C LEU A 218 -10.31 -17.91 -7.04
N LEU A 219 -11.53 -18.00 -6.50
CA LEU A 219 -12.24 -16.91 -5.86
C LEU A 219 -12.38 -17.21 -4.38
N THR A 220 -11.79 -16.36 -3.53
CA THR A 220 -11.83 -16.52 -2.07
C THR A 220 -12.35 -15.27 -1.36
N ASN A 221 -12.90 -15.46 -0.16
CA ASN A 221 -13.37 -14.42 0.72
C ASN A 221 -12.77 -14.59 2.14
N PRO A 222 -11.69 -13.87 2.47
CA PRO A 222 -11.06 -13.96 3.80
C PRO A 222 -11.89 -13.31 4.93
N ASP A 223 -12.82 -12.40 4.60
CA ASP A 223 -13.58 -11.64 5.60
C ASP A 223 -14.93 -12.29 5.98
N GLY A 224 -15.39 -13.28 5.24
CA GLY A 224 -16.77 -13.78 5.33
C GLY A 224 -16.99 -14.93 6.27
N HIS A 225 -15.93 -15.51 6.82
CA HIS A 225 -16.05 -16.74 7.60
C HIS A 225 -16.77 -16.49 8.94
N LEU A 226 -17.90 -17.17 9.15
CA LEU A 226 -18.82 -16.84 10.25
C LEU A 226 -18.42 -17.44 11.61
N ARG A 227 -17.46 -18.37 11.63
CA ARG A 227 -17.09 -19.14 12.83
C ARG A 227 -15.64 -18.91 13.24
N GLU A 228 -14.74 -19.23 12.34
CA GLU A 228 -13.28 -19.09 12.50
C GLU A 228 -12.82 -17.77 11.88
N THR A 229 -11.91 -17.08 12.55
CA THR A 229 -11.42 -15.76 12.14
C THR A 229 -10.30 -15.83 11.10
N ASP A 230 -9.50 -16.88 11.13
CA ASP A 230 -8.34 -17.06 10.25
C ASP A 230 -8.64 -17.98 9.05
N SER A 231 -9.91 -18.30 8.84
CA SER A 231 -10.37 -19.19 7.76
C SER A 231 -11.11 -18.39 6.70
N GLU A 232 -11.06 -18.87 5.46
CA GLU A 232 -11.66 -18.22 4.30
C GLU A 232 -12.74 -19.11 3.66
N TYR A 233 -13.68 -18.49 2.96
CA TYR A 233 -14.61 -19.23 2.10
C TYR A 233 -14.11 -19.24 0.66
N VAL A 234 -13.97 -20.44 0.10
CA VAL A 234 -13.77 -20.65 -1.33
C VAL A 234 -15.12 -20.55 -2.03
N HIS A 235 -15.27 -19.55 -2.88
CA HIS A 235 -16.49 -19.29 -3.63
C HIS A 235 -16.45 -19.90 -5.03
N TRP A 236 -15.27 -20.07 -5.62
CA TRP A 236 -15.14 -20.70 -6.93
C TRP A 236 -13.72 -21.20 -7.13
N LEU A 237 -13.56 -22.43 -7.60
CA LEU A 237 -12.25 -22.99 -7.94
C LEU A 237 -12.37 -23.79 -9.23
N VAL A 238 -11.64 -23.36 -10.26
CA VAL A 238 -11.55 -24.03 -11.55
C VAL A 238 -10.08 -24.32 -11.84
N GLY A 239 -9.73 -25.60 -11.89
CA GLY A 239 -8.38 -26.08 -12.17
C GLY A 239 -8.20 -26.47 -13.64
N ASN A 240 -6.95 -26.70 -14.05
CA ASN A 240 -6.61 -27.26 -15.35
C ASN A 240 -7.26 -26.53 -16.56
N ILE A 241 -7.42 -25.20 -16.46
CA ILE A 241 -8.00 -24.38 -17.51
C ILE A 241 -7.05 -24.35 -18.72
N PRO A 242 -7.46 -24.83 -19.90
CA PRO A 242 -6.61 -24.79 -21.08
C PRO A 242 -6.60 -23.38 -21.69
N GLY A 243 -5.44 -22.72 -21.64
CA GLY A 243 -5.26 -21.35 -22.13
C GLY A 243 -6.20 -20.36 -21.43
N ASN A 244 -7.10 -19.74 -22.18
CA ASN A 244 -8.09 -18.76 -21.70
C ASN A 244 -9.52 -19.33 -21.63
N GLN A 245 -9.70 -20.65 -21.78
CA GLN A 245 -11.04 -21.26 -21.83
C GLN A 245 -11.51 -21.71 -20.44
N VAL A 246 -11.92 -20.76 -19.60
CA VAL A 246 -12.29 -21.05 -18.20
C VAL A 246 -13.41 -22.10 -18.09
N LEU A 247 -14.39 -22.08 -19.00
CA LEU A 247 -15.49 -23.07 -19.03
C LEU A 247 -15.03 -24.49 -19.40
N SER A 248 -13.86 -24.65 -20.01
CA SER A 248 -13.29 -25.95 -20.38
C SER A 248 -12.38 -26.52 -19.27
N GLY A 249 -12.22 -25.80 -18.15
CA GLY A 249 -11.44 -26.25 -17.00
C GLY A 249 -12.20 -27.26 -16.14
N ASP A 250 -11.47 -27.92 -15.25
CA ASP A 250 -12.02 -28.84 -14.26
C ASP A 250 -12.60 -28.01 -13.10
N GLU A 251 -13.94 -27.92 -12.99
CA GLU A 251 -14.59 -27.20 -11.89
C GLU A 251 -14.47 -28.02 -10.58
N VAL A 252 -13.56 -27.60 -9.71
CA VAL A 252 -13.26 -28.26 -8.43
C VAL A 252 -14.22 -27.83 -7.33
N CYS A 253 -14.59 -26.55 -7.33
CA CYS A 253 -15.60 -25.98 -6.45
C CYS A 253 -16.51 -25.06 -7.27
N HIS A 254 -17.81 -25.38 -7.28
CA HIS A 254 -18.81 -24.64 -8.03
C HIS A 254 -18.92 -23.20 -7.56
N TYR A 255 -19.28 -22.31 -8.50
CA TYR A 255 -19.50 -20.90 -8.18
C TYR A 255 -20.60 -20.73 -7.12
N PHE A 256 -20.22 -20.15 -5.99
CA PHE A 256 -21.09 -19.79 -4.89
C PHE A 256 -21.22 -18.27 -4.80
N PRO A 257 -22.43 -17.71 -4.92
CA PRO A 257 -22.64 -16.25 -4.89
C PRO A 257 -22.14 -15.60 -3.60
N ALA A 258 -21.82 -14.31 -3.68
CA ALA A 258 -21.45 -13.52 -2.50
C ALA A 258 -22.62 -13.43 -1.50
N PHE A 259 -22.38 -13.71 -0.22
CA PHE A 259 -23.40 -13.69 0.84
C PHE A 259 -22.94 -12.92 2.10
N PRO A 260 -22.50 -11.65 1.98
CA PRO A 260 -22.07 -10.88 3.14
C PRO A 260 -23.21 -10.73 4.16
N ALA A 261 -22.94 -11.10 5.41
CA ALA A 261 -23.94 -11.01 6.48
C ALA A 261 -24.29 -9.55 6.79
N LYS A 262 -25.54 -9.30 7.18
CA LYS A 262 -25.98 -7.93 7.47
C LYS A 262 -25.25 -7.39 8.70
N GLY A 263 -24.56 -6.26 8.54
CA GLY A 263 -23.88 -5.57 9.64
C GLY A 263 -22.40 -5.92 9.81
N THR A 264 -21.83 -6.79 8.97
CA THR A 264 -20.39 -7.12 8.99
C THR A 264 -19.52 -6.14 8.20
N GLY A 265 -20.13 -5.25 7.41
CA GLY A 265 -19.42 -4.24 6.63
C GLY A 265 -19.09 -4.71 5.21
N TYR A 266 -17.99 -4.21 4.66
CA TYR A 266 -17.52 -4.59 3.32
C TYR A 266 -16.60 -5.79 3.39
N HIS A 267 -16.84 -6.77 2.52
CA HIS A 267 -16.04 -7.98 2.41
C HIS A 267 -15.21 -7.94 1.13
N ARG A 268 -13.95 -8.37 1.20
CA ARG A 268 -13.05 -8.45 0.04
C ARG A 268 -13.21 -9.79 -0.65
N TYR A 269 -13.63 -9.77 -1.92
CA TYR A 269 -13.65 -10.95 -2.77
C TYR A 269 -12.43 -10.90 -3.69
N ILE A 270 -11.61 -11.93 -3.65
CA ILE A 270 -10.28 -11.92 -4.26
C ILE A 270 -10.21 -13.02 -5.31
N TYR A 271 -10.00 -12.61 -6.55
CA TYR A 271 -9.67 -13.51 -7.65
C TYR A 271 -8.17 -13.71 -7.74
N ILE A 272 -7.74 -14.95 -7.80
CA ILE A 272 -6.34 -15.34 -7.94
C ILE A 272 -6.23 -16.26 -9.15
N LEU A 273 -5.26 -15.96 -10.02
CA LEU A 273 -4.94 -16.75 -11.19
C LEU A 273 -3.54 -17.35 -11.04
N PHE A 274 -3.46 -18.68 -11.03
CA PHE A 274 -2.22 -19.44 -10.98
C PHE A 274 -1.91 -20.03 -12.36
N LYS A 275 -0.64 -19.99 -12.79
CA LYS A 275 -0.16 -20.78 -13.94
C LYS A 275 0.34 -22.12 -13.43
N GLN A 276 -0.12 -23.21 -14.04
CA GLN A 276 0.31 -24.55 -13.72
C GLN A 276 1.45 -24.96 -14.67
N GLU A 277 2.45 -25.66 -14.14
CA GLU A 277 3.53 -26.25 -14.96
C GLU A 277 3.07 -27.51 -15.70
N GLY A 278 2.03 -28.18 -15.18
CA GLY A 278 1.44 -29.37 -15.75
C GLY A 278 0.05 -29.61 -15.18
N ARG A 279 -0.62 -30.68 -15.64
CA ARG A 279 -1.95 -31.04 -15.15
C ARG A 279 -1.87 -31.49 -13.68
N ILE A 280 -2.72 -30.93 -12.83
CA ILE A 280 -2.81 -31.25 -11.40
C ILE A 280 -4.05 -32.10 -11.15
N ASP A 281 -3.94 -33.08 -10.24
CA ASP A 281 -5.06 -33.91 -9.81
C ASP A 281 -5.73 -33.29 -8.57
N PHE A 282 -6.95 -32.78 -8.71
CA PHE A 282 -7.70 -32.05 -7.67
C PHE A 282 -8.68 -32.94 -6.89
N LYS A 283 -8.50 -34.27 -6.87
CA LYS A 283 -9.45 -35.20 -6.24
C LYS A 283 -9.70 -34.91 -4.76
N ASP A 284 -8.66 -34.53 -4.01
CA ASP A 284 -8.77 -34.28 -2.57
C ASP A 284 -9.46 -32.95 -2.26
N GLU A 285 -9.43 -31.99 -3.19
CA GLU A 285 -10.07 -30.68 -3.04
C GLU A 285 -11.48 -30.60 -3.65
N LEU A 286 -11.90 -31.65 -4.37
CA LEU A 286 -13.19 -31.69 -5.05
C LEU A 286 -14.34 -31.48 -4.06
N ARG A 287 -15.16 -30.47 -4.32
CA ARG A 287 -16.36 -30.18 -3.54
C ARG A 287 -17.58 -30.69 -4.31
N PRO A 288 -18.52 -31.38 -3.64
CA PRO A 288 -19.73 -31.83 -4.29
C PRO A 288 -20.58 -30.64 -4.73
N ASN A 289 -21.30 -30.79 -5.84
CA ASN A 289 -22.29 -29.80 -6.25
C ASN A 289 -23.39 -29.71 -5.19
N PRO A 290 -23.65 -28.51 -4.63
CA PRO A 290 -24.79 -28.33 -3.73
C PRO A 290 -26.15 -28.42 -4.42
N TRP A 291 -26.20 -28.45 -5.76
CA TRP A 291 -27.40 -28.50 -6.59
C TRP A 291 -27.66 -29.87 -7.22
#